data_AF-A0A436DYG2-F1
#
_entry.id   AF-A0A436DYG2-F1
#
_cell.length_a   1.000
_cell.length_b   1.000
_cell.length_c   1.000
_cell.angle_alpha   90.00
_cell.angle_beta   90.00
_cell.angle_gamma   90.00
#
_symmetry.space_group_name_H-M   'P 1'
#
loop_
_entity.id
_entity.type
_entity.pdbx_description
1 polymer ?
#
loop_
_entity_poly.entity_id
_entity_poly.type
_entity_poly.pdbx_seq_one_letter_code
_entity_poly.pdbx_strand_id
1 'polypeptide(L)'
;MANRTDALFRDDAYLRTADATVVAVNDRGGIILDRTIFYATSGGQPGDTGYLERGDGSRIVIAATLTGETKDEIIHVPAPEQAVPQPGEALRLAIDWERRHLLMRMHAACHLLTV
;
A
#
# COMPACT_ATOMS: atom_id res chain seq x y z
N MET A 1 12.06 -14.76 7.75
CA MET A 1 12.66 -14.14 6.55
C MET A 1 11.78 -12.96 6.21
N ALA A 2 12.28 -11.73 6.31
CA ALA A 2 11.47 -10.56 6.03
C ALA A 2 11.18 -10.50 4.52
N ASN A 3 9.90 -10.52 4.15
CA ASN A 3 9.49 -10.36 2.75
C ASN A 3 9.69 -8.89 2.37
N ARG A 4 10.81 -8.59 1.70
CA ARG A 4 11.11 -7.24 1.22
C ARG A 4 10.18 -6.89 0.08
N THR A 5 9.44 -5.80 0.22
CA THR A 5 8.59 -5.22 -0.82
C THR A 5 9.34 -4.09 -1.54
N ASP A 6 9.32 -4.10 -2.86
CA ASP A 6 9.83 -3.00 -3.68
C ASP A 6 8.88 -1.80 -3.65
N ALA A 7 9.38 -0.65 -3.18
CA ALA A 7 8.58 0.52 -2.88
C ALA A 7 8.60 1.51 -4.06
N LEU A 8 7.78 1.23 -5.08
CA LEU A 8 7.73 1.97 -6.35
C LEU A 8 7.49 3.48 -6.18
N PHE A 9 6.78 3.87 -5.12
CA PHE A 9 6.53 5.29 -4.81
C PHE A 9 7.79 6.08 -4.46
N ARG A 10 8.92 5.42 -4.18
CA ARG A 10 10.22 6.07 -3.94
C ARG A 10 10.85 6.55 -5.26
N ASP A 11 10.56 5.86 -6.36
CA ASP A 11 11.06 6.18 -7.69
C ASP A 11 10.10 7.11 -8.45
N ASP A 12 8.79 6.85 -8.35
CA ASP A 12 7.74 7.70 -8.90
C ASP A 12 6.60 7.91 -7.89
N ALA A 13 6.62 9.07 -7.23
CA ALA A 13 5.60 9.45 -6.24
C ALA A 13 4.22 9.73 -6.84
N TYR A 14 4.11 9.90 -8.16
CA TYR A 14 2.86 10.22 -8.88
C TYR A 14 2.21 8.99 -9.52
N LEU A 15 2.85 7.82 -9.44
CA LEU A 15 2.30 6.57 -9.94
C LEU A 15 1.03 6.17 -9.16
N ARG A 16 -0.09 6.01 -9.88
CA ARG A 16 -1.42 5.79 -9.29
C ARG A 16 -1.90 4.35 -9.38
N THR A 17 -1.36 3.61 -10.34
CA THR A 17 -1.66 2.18 -10.53
C THR A 17 -0.39 1.42 -10.86
N ALA A 18 -0.28 0.18 -10.42
CA ALA A 18 0.84 -0.71 -10.73
C ALA A 18 0.37 -2.16 -10.69
N ASP A 19 1.13 -3.07 -11.29
CA ASP A 19 0.88 -4.51 -11.15
C ASP A 19 1.86 -5.10 -10.13
N ALA A 20 1.36 -6.04 -9.32
CA ALA A 20 2.14 -6.71 -8.29
C ALA A 20 1.66 -8.16 -8.11
N THR A 21 2.45 -8.94 -7.40
CA THR A 21 2.15 -10.33 -7.04
C THR A 21 2.12 -10.47 -5.53
N VAL A 22 1.13 -11.21 -5.02
CA VAL A 22 1.03 -11.51 -3.58
C VAL A 22 2.16 -12.44 -3.19
N VAL A 23 2.98 -12.02 -2.23
CA VAL A 23 4.08 -12.84 -1.69
C VAL A 23 3.60 -13.65 -0.51
N ALA A 24 2.82 -13.03 0.38
CA ALA A 24 2.30 -13.69 1.57
C ALA A 24 1.04 -12.98 2.09
N VAL A 25 0.29 -13.70 2.92
CA VAL A 25 -0.75 -13.12 3.77
C VAL A 25 -0.46 -13.54 5.20
N ASN A 26 -0.46 -12.58 6.14
CA ASN A 26 -0.22 -12.87 7.55
C ASN A 26 -1.48 -13.39 8.25
N ASP A 27 -1.33 -13.89 9.49
CA ASP A 27 -2.43 -14.47 10.28
C ASP A 27 -3.59 -13.50 10.58
N ARG A 28 -3.37 -12.19 10.38
CA ARG A 28 -4.39 -11.13 10.57
C ARG A 28 -5.06 -10.71 9.26
N GLY A 29 -4.78 -11.40 8.16
CA GLY A 29 -5.32 -11.07 6.83
C GLY A 29 -4.59 -9.92 6.13
N GLY A 30 -3.45 -9.47 6.65
CA GLY A 30 -2.61 -8.45 6.02
C GLY A 30 -1.87 -9.00 4.80
N ILE A 31 -1.98 -8.31 3.69
CA ILE A 31 -1.46 -8.74 2.37
C ILE A 31 -0.09 -8.12 2.15
N ILE A 32 0.89 -8.96 1.81
CA ILE A 32 2.27 -8.58 1.50
C ILE A 32 2.52 -8.86 0.02
N LEU A 33 3.08 -7.87 -0.68
CA LEU A 33 3.32 -7.89 -2.13
C LEU A 33 4.81 -7.87 -2.45
N ASP A 34 5.17 -8.27 -3.66
CA ASP A 34 6.54 -8.17 -4.20
C ASP A 34 6.96 -6.71 -4.38
N ARG A 35 6.02 -5.87 -4.84
CA ARG A 35 6.16 -4.44 -5.04
C ARG A 35 4.87 -3.69 -4.73
N THR A 36 4.95 -2.41 -4.39
CA THR A 36 3.76 -1.61 -4.13
C THR A 36 3.94 -0.11 -4.39
N ILE A 37 2.83 0.53 -4.77
CA ILE A 37 2.68 1.99 -4.82
C ILE A 37 2.04 2.57 -3.56
N PHE A 38 1.53 1.72 -2.66
CA PHE A 38 0.91 2.15 -1.40
C PHE A 38 1.99 2.58 -0.41
N TYR A 39 1.89 3.82 0.07
CA TYR A 39 2.74 4.33 1.13
C TYR A 39 2.25 3.77 2.47
N ALA A 40 3.14 3.06 3.15
CA ALA A 40 2.90 2.60 4.51
C ALA A 40 2.98 3.75 5.51
N THR A 41 2.11 3.74 6.52
CA THR A 41 2.12 4.74 7.59
C THR A 41 3.53 4.89 8.17
N SER A 42 4.08 6.11 8.10
CA SER A 42 5.43 6.42 8.55
C SER A 42 5.61 7.94 8.66
N GLY A 43 6.43 8.38 9.63
CA GLY A 43 6.80 9.80 9.79
C GLY A 43 5.62 10.73 10.09
N GLY A 44 4.56 10.22 10.72
CA GLY A 44 3.32 10.96 11.00
C GLY A 44 2.38 11.10 9.80
N GLN A 45 2.77 10.66 8.61
CA GLN A 45 1.88 10.59 7.46
C GLN A 45 1.05 9.30 7.52
N PRO A 46 -0.30 9.40 7.51
CA PRO A 46 -1.18 8.24 7.43
C PRO A 46 -0.88 7.40 6.19
N GLY A 47 -0.99 6.09 6.34
CA GLY A 47 -0.85 5.16 5.23
C GLY A 47 -1.95 5.32 4.19
N ASP A 48 -1.63 4.82 3.02
CA ASP A 48 -2.52 4.89 1.87
C ASP A 48 -3.69 3.90 1.95
N THR A 49 -4.75 4.29 1.25
CA THR A 49 -5.97 3.51 1.02
C THR A 49 -6.19 3.38 -0.47
N GLY A 50 -7.04 2.44 -0.87
CA GLY A 50 -7.29 2.15 -2.29
C GLY A 50 -7.89 0.77 -2.47
N TYR A 51 -7.57 0.12 -3.57
CA TYR A 51 -8.01 -1.25 -3.82
C TYR A 51 -6.98 -2.06 -4.60
N LEU A 52 -7.07 -3.38 -4.45
CA LEU A 52 -6.39 -4.36 -5.29
C LEU A 52 -7.44 -4.98 -6.20
N GLU A 53 -7.21 -4.97 -7.51
CA GLU A 53 -8.10 -5.55 -8.50
C GLU A 53 -7.53 -6.88 -9.01
N ARG A 54 -8.37 -7.91 -9.00
CA ARG A 54 -8.04 -9.25 -9.50
C ARG A 54 -8.27 -9.35 -11.01
N GLY A 55 -7.72 -10.39 -11.63
CA GLY A 55 -7.93 -10.68 -13.05
C GLY A 55 -9.40 -10.94 -13.45
N ASP A 56 -10.26 -11.31 -12.49
CA ASP A 56 -11.70 -11.47 -12.68
C ASP A 56 -12.50 -10.15 -12.54
N GLY A 57 -11.81 -9.04 -12.25
CA GLY A 57 -12.41 -7.72 -12.01
C GLY A 57 -12.94 -7.51 -10.59
N SER A 58 -12.87 -8.52 -9.72
CA SER A 58 -13.21 -8.34 -8.30
C SER A 58 -12.17 -7.48 -7.59
N ARG A 59 -12.60 -6.75 -6.56
CA ARG A 59 -11.78 -5.78 -5.84
C ARG A 59 -11.67 -6.12 -4.37
N ILE A 60 -10.48 -5.92 -3.83
CA ILE A 60 -10.15 -5.99 -2.42
C ILE A 60 -9.90 -4.55 -1.96
N VAL A 61 -10.84 -4.00 -1.19
CA VAL A 61 -10.68 -2.64 -0.64
C VAL A 61 -9.61 -2.66 0.44
N ILE A 62 -8.63 -1.76 0.35
CA ILE A 62 -7.56 -1.57 1.33
C ILE A 62 -7.91 -0.39 2.23
N ALA A 63 -8.13 -0.69 3.52
CA ALA A 63 -8.52 0.29 4.53
C ALA A 63 -7.31 1.04 5.13
N ALA A 64 -6.13 0.41 5.16
CA ALA A 64 -4.90 1.04 5.62
C ALA A 64 -3.67 0.30 5.07
N THR A 65 -2.55 1.01 4.99
CA THR A 65 -1.24 0.42 4.70
C THR A 65 -0.28 0.70 5.85
N LEU A 66 0.35 -0.34 6.38
CA LEU A 66 1.18 -0.31 7.58
C LEU A 66 2.58 -0.81 7.29
N THR A 67 3.55 -0.33 8.08
CA THR A 67 4.90 -0.87 8.10
C THR A 67 4.92 -2.09 9.03
N GLY A 68 5.50 -3.19 8.58
CA GLY A 68 5.67 -4.41 9.37
C GLY A 68 6.82 -4.31 10.39
N GLU A 69 7.48 -5.43 10.66
CA GLU A 69 8.60 -5.46 11.62
C GLU A 69 9.82 -4.67 11.10
N THR A 70 9.94 -4.58 9.78
CA THR A 70 10.99 -3.83 9.10
C THR A 70 10.38 -2.75 8.20
N LYS A 71 11.14 -1.68 7.92
CA LYS A 71 10.72 -0.61 7.00
C LYS A 71 10.49 -1.06 5.55
N ASP A 72 10.99 -2.24 5.21
CA ASP A 72 10.87 -2.84 3.89
C ASP A 72 9.71 -3.84 3.80
N GLU A 73 9.03 -4.10 4.91
CA GLU A 73 7.82 -4.92 4.95
C GLU A 73 6.60 -3.99 4.93
N ILE A 74 5.86 -4.02 3.82
CA ILE A 74 4.66 -3.20 3.62
C ILE A 74 3.42 -4.10 3.67
N ILE A 75 2.57 -3.85 4.67
CA ILE A 75 1.38 -4.64 4.95
C ILE A 75 0.15 -3.86 4.50
N HIS A 76 -0.59 -4.43 3.55
CA HIS A 76 -1.86 -3.88 3.09
C HIS A 76 -2.99 -4.51 3.90
N VAL A 77 -3.72 -3.69 4.65
CA VAL A 77 -4.80 -4.13 5.53
C VAL A 77 -6.12 -4.03 4.76
N PRO A 78 -6.76 -5.15 4.39
CA PRO A 78 -8.05 -5.11 3.73
C PRO A 78 -9.14 -4.56 4.67
N ALA A 79 -10.18 -3.99 4.09
CA ALA A 79 -11.39 -3.64 4.81
C ALA A 79 -12.08 -4.92 5.37
N PRO A 80 -13.03 -4.79 6.31
CA PRO A 80 -13.81 -5.93 6.78
C PRO A 80 -14.49 -6.68 5.63
N GLU A 81 -14.64 -7.99 5.79
CA GLU A 81 -15.38 -8.88 4.87
C GLU A 81 -14.83 -8.96 3.44
N GLN A 82 -13.59 -8.52 3.21
CA GLN A 82 -12.93 -8.67 1.91
C GLN A 82 -12.36 -10.08 1.73
N ALA A 83 -12.45 -10.59 0.50
CA ALA A 83 -11.85 -11.87 0.15
C ALA A 83 -10.32 -11.77 0.18
N VAL A 84 -9.67 -12.64 0.95
CA VAL A 84 -8.22 -12.72 1.06
C VAL A 84 -7.63 -13.34 -0.21
N PRO A 85 -6.61 -12.72 -0.84
CA PRO A 85 -5.97 -13.27 -2.03
C PRO A 85 -5.00 -14.40 -1.67
N GLN A 86 -4.65 -15.22 -2.65
CA GLN A 86 -3.68 -16.31 -2.44
C GLN A 86 -2.24 -15.84 -2.75
N PRO A 87 -1.23 -16.33 -2.03
CA PRO A 87 0.16 -16.15 -2.44
C PRO A 87 0.38 -16.63 -3.89
N GLY A 88 1.07 -15.82 -4.70
CA GLY A 88 1.29 -16.03 -6.13
C GLY A 88 0.24 -15.38 -7.04
N GLU A 89 -0.84 -14.83 -6.48
CA GLU A 89 -1.88 -14.14 -7.25
C GLU A 89 -1.38 -12.79 -7.79
N ALA A 90 -1.64 -12.53 -9.08
CA ALA A 90 -1.34 -11.24 -9.70
C ALA A 90 -2.50 -10.26 -9.49
N LEU A 91 -2.18 -9.07 -8.99
CA LEU A 91 -3.14 -8.03 -8.65
C LEU A 91 -2.73 -6.71 -9.28
N ARG A 92 -3.72 -5.95 -9.74
CA ARG A 92 -3.56 -4.56 -10.13
C ARG A 92 -3.84 -3.65 -8.93
N LEU A 93 -2.85 -2.87 -8.55
CA LEU A 93 -2.88 -1.91 -7.47
C LEU A 93 -3.49 -0.59 -7.96
N ALA A 94 -4.35 0.01 -7.14
CA ALA A 94 -4.83 1.38 -7.36
C ALA A 94 -4.98 2.11 -6.02
N ILE A 95 -4.30 3.24 -5.87
CA ILE A 95 -4.40 4.08 -4.67
C ILE A 95 -5.50 5.12 -4.80
N ASP A 96 -6.04 5.55 -3.65
CA ASP A 96 -6.84 6.78 -3.56
C ASP A 96 -5.93 7.98 -3.78
N TRP A 97 -5.86 8.41 -5.05
CA TRP A 97 -4.97 9.48 -5.48
C TRP A 97 -5.30 10.83 -4.83
N GLU A 98 -6.58 11.14 -4.65
CA GLU A 98 -6.99 12.42 -4.06
C GLU A 98 -6.50 12.51 -2.62
N ARG A 99 -6.67 11.43 -1.86
CA ARG A 99 -6.14 11.30 -0.50
C ARG A 99 -4.61 11.38 -0.48
N ARG A 100 -3.92 10.57 -1.30
CA ARG A 100 -2.45 10.56 -1.37
C ARG A 100 -1.90 11.96 -1.64
N HIS A 101 -2.42 12.61 -2.68
CA HIS A 101 -1.92 13.90 -3.11
C HIS A 101 -2.17 15.01 -2.07
N LEU A 102 -3.31 14.96 -1.36
CA LEU A 102 -3.57 15.84 -0.22
C LEU A 102 -2.53 15.64 0.90
N LEU A 103 -2.24 14.39 1.25
CA LEU A 103 -1.25 14.07 2.29
C LEU A 103 0.17 14.50 1.90
N MET A 104 0.57 14.31 0.63
CA MET A 104 1.86 14.79 0.11
C MET A 104 1.99 16.32 0.27
N ARG A 105 0.95 17.08 -0.09
CA ARG A 105 0.93 18.54 0.06
C ARG A 105 1.02 18.97 1.52
N MET A 106 0.32 18.27 2.40
CA MET A 106 0.38 18.56 3.84
C MET A 106 1.74 18.24 4.43
N HIS A 107 2.33 17.09 4.09
CA HIS A 107 3.69 16.74 4.52
C HIS A 107 4.71 17.80 4.09
N ALA A 108 4.65 18.23 2.83
CA ALA A 108 5.50 19.31 2.32
C ALA A 108 5.27 20.63 3.07
N ALA A 109 4.02 20.98 3.38
CA ALA A 109 3.70 22.19 4.14
C ALA A 109 4.23 22.16 5.58
N CYS A 110 4.18 21.00 6.26
CA CYS A 110 4.75 20.85 7.60
C CYS A 110 6.24 21.18 7.63
N HIS A 111 7.02 20.74 6.64
CA HIS A 111 8.45 21.08 6.55
C HIS A 111 8.70 22.58 6.42
N LEU A 112 7.77 23.34 5.82
CA LEU A 112 7.86 24.81 5.72
C LEU A 112 7.54 25.52 7.04
N LEU A 113 6.79 24.88 7.94
CA LEU A 113 6.38 25.45 9.22
C LEU A 113 7.34 25.14 10.37
N THR A 114 8.22 24.14 10.21
CA THR A 114 9.19 23.72 11.23
C THR A 114 10.56 24.37 11.07
N VAL A 115 10.61 25.62 10.60
CA VAL A 115 11.83 26.45 10.58
C VAL A 115 12.12 27.09 11.93
#